data_AF-A0A834RKL6-F1
#
_entry.id   AF-A0A834RKL6-F1
#
_cell.length_a   1.000
_cell.length_b   1.000
_cell.length_c   1.000
_cell.angle_alpha   90.00
_cell.angle_beta   90.00
_cell.angle_gamma   90.00
#
_symmetry.space_group_name_H-M   'P 1'
#
loop_
_entity.id
_entity.type
_entity.pdbx_description
1 polymer ?
#
loop_
_entity_poly.entity_id
_entity_poly.type
_entity_poly.pdbx_seq_one_letter_code
_entity_poly.pdbx_strand_id
1 'polypeptide(L)'
;MIRDGVFIFFYVDDIILASSKRHAEVARKVEEELKQRYNLTGGKDLQWFLGVEVIRDREKRKIWLSQKAYVEKIARLATNKDQRHNTPMARVELVAREGLATPGEINLYQRKIGSLLFAAVNTRPDVAFPDSATINRIGMIDSYLVCAFPVSRLARFLTNPGPLHQEAADRVLLYLESTKLLSLSFGGDDQLVVASDASFADNTADRKSSQGYVIKLFGGLIAWRANKQDTITTSTTEAELLALSQVAKESMFVRMLLEELRVELTEKTITIQCDNTQTIRLINEEISQLTTKLRHVDIHNHWLRQEAKRKSIRVVYVPSGEMLADGFTKTLPANNWPQFLTQVGLVEVKERDVEEADPEEILEKMESLVI
;
A
#
# COMPACT_ATOMS: atom_id res chain seq x y z
N MET A 1 6.17 22.40 4.99
CA MET A 1 7.13 23.53 4.95
C MET A 1 8.28 23.23 5.91
N ILE A 2 9.51 23.55 5.52
CA ILE A 2 10.70 23.40 6.38
C ILE A 2 11.17 24.79 6.77
N ARG A 3 11.24 25.05 8.07
CA ARG A 3 11.84 26.29 8.58
C ARG A 3 12.78 25.93 9.72
N ASP A 4 14.05 26.26 9.57
CA ASP A 4 15.08 26.08 10.61
C ASP A 4 15.15 24.66 11.21
N GLY A 5 14.91 23.64 10.38
CA GLY A 5 14.95 22.23 10.78
C GLY A 5 13.69 21.72 11.50
N VAL A 6 12.61 22.49 11.46
CA VAL A 6 11.26 22.11 11.88
C VAL A 6 10.41 21.84 10.63
N PHE A 7 9.77 20.67 10.62
CA PHE A 7 8.80 20.25 9.63
C PHE A 7 7.41 20.57 10.13
N ILE A 8 6.65 21.30 9.31
CA ILE A 8 5.24 21.54 9.55
C ILE A 8 4.46 20.89 8.41
N PHE A 9 3.62 19.94 8.76
CA PHE A 9 2.70 19.26 7.88
C PHE A 9 1.28 19.63 8.28
N PHE A 10 0.46 20.00 7.29
CA PHE A 10 -0.92 20.41 7.46
C PHE A 10 -1.82 19.45 6.70
N TYR A 11 -2.87 18.98 7.35
CA TYR A 11 -3.93 18.23 6.72
C TYR A 11 -5.28 18.71 7.24
N VAL A 12 -5.99 19.51 6.45
CA VAL A 12 -7.26 20.13 6.84
C VAL A 12 -7.09 20.85 8.20
N ASP A 13 -7.68 20.30 9.26
CA ASP A 13 -7.66 20.86 10.62
C ASP A 13 -6.49 20.33 11.48
N ASP A 14 -5.81 19.27 11.04
CA ASP A 14 -4.70 18.65 11.75
C ASP A 14 -3.34 19.25 11.35
N ILE A 15 -2.50 19.49 12.36
CA ILE A 15 -1.14 20.01 12.18
C ILE A 15 -0.16 19.06 12.87
N ILE A 16 0.82 18.55 12.10
CA ILE A 16 1.96 17.81 12.66
C ILE A 16 3.19 18.70 12.64
N LEU A 17 3.78 18.88 13.81
CA LEU A 17 5.10 19.44 13.99
C LEU A 17 6.11 18.32 14.24
N ALA A 18 7.11 18.21 13.38
CA ALA A 18 8.21 17.27 13.55
C ALA A 18 9.55 18.00 13.55
N SER A 19 10.44 17.64 14.46
CA SER A 19 11.79 18.21 14.53
C SER A 19 12.77 17.21 15.12
N SER A 20 14.05 17.40 14.79
CA SER A 20 15.13 16.71 15.50
C SER A 20 15.33 17.30 16.90
N LYS A 21 15.90 16.56 17.85
CA LYS A 21 16.15 17.04 19.22
C LYS A 21 16.90 18.38 19.29
N ARG A 22 17.84 18.63 18.37
CA ARG A 22 18.59 19.90 18.30
C ARG A 22 17.74 21.12 17.95
N HIS A 23 16.55 20.92 17.37
CA HIS A 23 15.62 21.98 16.96
C HIS A 23 14.33 21.98 17.80
N ALA A 24 14.31 21.26 18.92
CA ALA A 24 13.12 21.14 19.77
C ALA A 24 12.64 22.51 20.29
N GLU A 25 13.56 23.40 20.67
CA GLU A 25 13.20 24.74 21.15
C GLU A 25 12.60 25.62 20.04
N VAL A 26 13.09 25.47 18.81
CA VAL A 26 12.51 26.17 17.64
C VAL A 26 11.09 25.65 17.38
N ALA A 27 10.89 24.33 17.45
CA ALA A 27 9.57 23.72 17.27
C ALA A 27 8.58 24.18 18.35
N ARG A 28 9.03 24.25 19.61
CA ARG A 28 8.23 24.74 20.75
C ARG A 28 7.80 26.19 20.54
N LYS A 29 8.70 27.05 20.09
CA LYS A 29 8.39 28.44 19.77
C LYS A 29 7.36 28.55 18.63
N VAL A 30 7.52 27.75 17.58
CA VAL A 30 6.54 27.71 16.46
C VAL A 30 5.16 27.24 16.96
N GLU A 31 5.11 26.23 17.82
CA GLU A 31 3.87 25.76 18.44
C GLU A 31 3.18 26.87 19.27
N GLU A 32 3.95 27.60 20.09
CA GLU A 32 3.45 28.73 20.88
C GLU A 32 2.90 29.85 19.98
N GLU A 33 3.62 30.22 18.92
CA GLU A 33 3.18 31.22 17.94
C GLU A 33 1.87 30.81 17.23
N LEU A 34 1.72 29.51 16.93
CA LEU A 34 0.50 28.97 16.34
C LEU A 34 -0.66 29.01 17.33
N LYS A 35 -0.45 28.60 18.59
CA LYS A 35 -1.45 28.64 19.67
C LYS A 35 -1.91 30.07 20.01
N GLN A 36 -1.08 31.09 19.76
CA GLN A 36 -1.48 32.48 19.92
C GLN A 36 -2.43 32.98 18.81
N ARG A 37 -2.35 32.40 17.61
CA ARG A 37 -3.13 32.83 16.44
C ARG A 37 -4.38 31.98 16.22
N TYR A 38 -4.33 30.71 16.61
CA TYR A 38 -5.36 29.72 16.35
C TYR A 38 -5.70 28.99 17.65
N ASN A 39 -6.98 28.60 17.79
CA ASN A 39 -7.41 27.79 18.90
C ASN A 39 -7.03 26.32 18.66
N LEU A 40 -5.81 25.95 19.05
CA LEU A 40 -5.26 24.61 18.86
C LEU A 40 -5.31 23.81 20.15
N THR A 41 -5.78 22.57 20.06
CA THR A 41 -5.69 21.57 21.12
C THR A 41 -4.49 20.63 20.87
N GLY A 42 -4.02 19.91 21.90
CA GLY A 42 -2.88 19.01 21.81
C GLY A 42 -1.52 19.63 22.19
N GLY A 43 -0.45 19.17 21.53
CA GLY A 43 0.95 19.49 21.89
C GLY A 43 1.68 18.36 22.65
N LYS A 44 1.11 17.16 22.66
CA LYS A 44 1.77 15.93 23.13
C LYS A 44 2.44 15.21 21.96
N ASP A 45 3.15 14.12 22.27
CA ASP A 45 3.67 13.23 21.24
C ASP A 45 2.54 12.74 20.32
N LEU A 46 2.83 12.60 19.02
CA LEU A 46 1.85 12.16 18.03
C LEU A 46 1.38 10.73 18.35
N GLN A 47 0.13 10.60 18.77
CA GLN A 47 -0.51 9.32 19.09
C GLN A 47 -1.49 8.87 17.99
N TRP A 48 -2.14 9.81 17.29
CA TRP A 48 -3.13 9.50 16.27
C TRP A 48 -3.04 10.48 15.12
N PHE A 49 -3.15 9.97 13.88
CA PHE A 49 -3.24 10.79 12.69
C PHE A 49 -4.09 10.09 11.62
N LEU A 50 -5.16 10.74 11.13
CA LEU A 50 -6.05 10.21 10.09
C LEU A 50 -6.52 8.76 10.35
N GLY A 51 -6.94 8.47 11.59
CA GLY A 51 -7.42 7.14 11.97
C GLY A 51 -6.35 6.05 12.04
N VAL A 52 -5.06 6.45 12.02
CA VAL A 52 -3.92 5.58 12.29
C VAL A 52 -3.34 5.94 13.65
N GLU A 53 -3.18 4.93 14.49
CA GLU A 53 -2.50 5.03 15.77
C GLU A 53 -0.99 4.96 15.54
N VAL A 54 -0.26 5.90 16.12
CA VAL A 54 1.19 6.00 16.06
C VAL A 54 1.76 5.61 17.42
N ILE A 55 2.31 4.40 17.49
CA ILE A 55 2.95 3.88 18.70
C ILE A 55 4.46 4.13 18.56
N ARG A 56 5.09 4.76 19.54
CA ARG A 56 6.50 5.14 19.45
C ARG A 56 7.29 4.70 20.67
N ASP A 57 8.30 3.88 20.44
CA ASP A 57 9.31 3.52 21.45
C ASP A 57 10.62 4.24 21.12
N ARG A 58 10.95 5.26 21.92
CA ARG A 58 12.13 6.10 21.70
C ARG A 58 13.43 5.40 22.10
N GLU A 59 13.40 4.47 23.05
CA GLU A 59 14.57 3.72 23.50
C GLU A 59 14.99 2.71 22.44
N LYS A 60 14.03 1.94 21.93
CA LYS A 60 14.24 0.99 20.83
C LYS A 60 14.31 1.65 19.46
N ARG A 61 14.04 2.96 19.38
CA ARG A 61 13.95 3.75 18.13
C ARG A 61 12.97 3.13 17.13
N LYS A 62 11.85 2.62 17.62
CA LYS A 62 10.79 1.99 16.83
C LYS A 62 9.55 2.87 16.76
N ILE A 63 8.87 2.79 15.62
CA ILE A 63 7.55 3.36 15.41
C ILE A 63 6.67 2.26 14.83
N TRP A 64 5.44 2.14 15.29
CA TRP A 64 4.44 1.26 14.72
C TRP A 64 3.21 2.06 14.31
N LEU A 65 2.67 1.74 13.15
CA LEU A 65 1.40 2.28 12.66
C LEU A 65 0.32 1.21 12.78
N SER A 66 -0.63 1.45 13.68
CA SER A 66 -1.71 0.55 14.05
C SER A 66 -3.05 1.08 13.54
N GLN A 67 -3.93 0.18 13.13
CA GLN A 67 -5.34 0.46 12.86
C GLN A 67 -6.26 -0.46 13.68
N LYS A 68 -5.82 -0.90 14.87
CA LYS A 68 -6.56 -1.82 15.74
C LYS A 68 -8.00 -1.35 15.97
N ALA A 69 -8.18 -0.11 16.45
CA ALA A 69 -9.50 0.44 16.72
C ALA A 69 -10.39 0.44 15.46
N TYR A 70 -9.83 0.87 14.32
CA TYR A 70 -10.53 0.89 13.04
C TYR A 70 -10.97 -0.51 12.60
N VAL A 71 -10.07 -1.48 12.71
CA VAL A 71 -10.35 -2.89 12.41
C VAL A 71 -11.48 -3.43 13.28
N GLU A 72 -11.47 -3.16 14.59
CA GLU A 72 -12.53 -3.57 15.51
C GLU A 72 -13.88 -2.92 15.16
N LYS A 73 -13.88 -1.68 14.68
CA LYS A 73 -15.08 -1.00 14.20
C LYS A 73 -15.64 -1.65 12.95
N ILE A 74 -14.82 -1.89 11.92
CA ILE A 74 -15.29 -2.41 10.62
C ILE A 74 -15.64 -3.90 10.69
N ALA A 75 -15.03 -4.67 11.61
CA ALA A 75 -15.38 -6.08 11.83
C ALA A 75 -16.87 -6.28 12.17
N ARG A 76 -17.53 -5.24 12.72
CA ARG A 76 -18.97 -5.25 13.00
C ARG A 76 -19.83 -5.34 11.74
N LEU A 77 -19.30 -5.00 10.57
CA LEU A 77 -19.97 -5.13 9.28
C LEU A 77 -20.07 -6.60 8.81
N ALA A 78 -19.26 -7.50 9.38
CA ALA A 78 -19.30 -8.91 9.02
C ALA A 78 -20.64 -9.52 9.46
N THR A 79 -21.31 -10.18 8.53
CA THR A 79 -22.63 -10.79 8.72
C THR A 79 -22.52 -12.16 9.39
N ASN A 80 -21.43 -12.89 9.14
CA ASN A 80 -21.16 -14.19 9.76
C ASN A 80 -19.88 -14.13 10.61
N LYS A 81 -19.99 -14.13 11.95
CA LYS A 81 -18.85 -13.92 12.87
C LYS A 81 -18.18 -15.20 13.39
N ASP A 82 -18.78 -16.35 13.13
CA ASP A 82 -18.33 -17.63 13.70
C ASP A 82 -17.15 -18.24 12.94
N GLN A 83 -16.76 -17.63 11.81
CA GLN A 83 -15.64 -18.10 11.02
C GLN A 83 -14.33 -17.41 11.43
N ARG A 84 -13.24 -18.17 11.36
CA ARG A 84 -11.87 -17.67 11.53
C ARG A 84 -11.06 -18.09 10.31
N HIS A 85 -10.30 -17.14 9.76
CA HIS A 85 -9.54 -17.34 8.53
C HIS A 85 -8.10 -16.89 8.74
N ASN A 86 -7.13 -17.76 8.41
CA ASN A 86 -5.71 -17.44 8.50
C ASN A 86 -5.18 -16.68 7.28
N THR A 87 -6.00 -16.58 6.22
CA THR A 87 -5.68 -15.81 5.02
C THR A 87 -6.90 -14.99 4.60
N PRO A 88 -6.69 -13.79 4.05
CA PRO A 88 -7.79 -12.86 3.77
C PRO A 88 -8.65 -13.28 2.58
N MET A 89 -8.19 -14.22 1.73
CA MET A 89 -8.99 -14.71 0.61
C MET A 89 -8.78 -16.20 0.37
N ALA A 90 -9.82 -16.88 -0.09
CA ALA A 90 -9.77 -18.25 -0.55
C ALA A 90 -9.15 -18.34 -1.96
N ARG A 91 -8.65 -19.52 -2.34
CA ARG A 91 -8.28 -19.82 -3.74
C ARG A 91 -9.49 -19.93 -4.68
N VAL A 92 -10.70 -19.92 -4.13
CA VAL A 92 -11.94 -19.99 -4.89
C VAL A 92 -12.09 -18.76 -5.76
N GLU A 93 -12.58 -18.99 -6.96
CA GLU A 93 -12.86 -17.95 -7.90
C GLU A 93 -14.23 -17.31 -7.58
N LEU A 94 -14.30 -15.96 -7.52
CA LEU A 94 -15.55 -15.19 -7.48
C LEU A 94 -16.13 -14.86 -8.87
N VAL A 95 -17.28 -15.46 -9.21
CA VAL A 95 -18.04 -15.28 -10.48
C VAL A 95 -18.96 -14.08 -10.40
N ALA A 96 -19.30 -13.49 -11.55
CA ALA A 96 -20.51 -12.67 -11.64
C ALA A 96 -21.76 -13.41 -11.11
N ARG A 97 -22.57 -12.70 -10.33
CA ARG A 97 -23.85 -13.21 -9.79
C ARG A 97 -24.84 -13.50 -10.92
N GLU A 98 -25.64 -14.55 -10.77
CA GLU A 98 -26.89 -14.72 -11.52
C GLU A 98 -28.01 -13.84 -10.92
N GLY A 99 -28.66 -13.06 -11.78
CA GLY A 99 -29.70 -12.10 -11.38
C GLY A 99 -29.17 -10.78 -10.82
N LEU A 100 -30.05 -10.03 -10.15
CA LEU A 100 -29.77 -8.70 -9.62
C LEU A 100 -29.76 -8.68 -8.10
N ALA A 101 -28.79 -7.95 -7.55
CA ALA A 101 -28.72 -7.63 -6.14
C ALA A 101 -29.76 -6.57 -5.75
N THR A 102 -30.27 -6.71 -4.53
CA THR A 102 -31.15 -5.69 -3.94
C THR A 102 -30.33 -4.44 -3.57
N PRO A 103 -30.96 -3.25 -3.49
CA PRO A 103 -30.27 -2.04 -3.03
C PRO A 103 -29.61 -2.20 -1.64
N GLY A 104 -30.22 -2.98 -0.74
CA GLY A 104 -29.65 -3.26 0.58
C GLY A 104 -28.39 -4.12 0.52
N GLU A 105 -28.37 -5.16 -0.32
CA GLU A 105 -27.17 -5.99 -0.56
C GLU A 105 -26.04 -5.17 -1.17
N ILE A 106 -26.37 -4.31 -2.15
CA ILE A 106 -25.41 -3.41 -2.80
C ILE A 106 -24.82 -2.44 -1.77
N ASN A 107 -25.66 -1.74 -1.00
CA ASN A 107 -25.19 -0.77 -0.01
C ASN A 107 -24.32 -1.43 1.07
N LEU A 108 -24.73 -2.57 1.61
CA LEU A 108 -23.94 -3.30 2.60
C LEU A 108 -22.58 -3.71 2.03
N TYR A 109 -22.56 -4.24 0.80
CA TYR A 109 -21.32 -4.62 0.15
C TYR A 109 -20.38 -3.44 -0.07
N GLN A 110 -20.91 -2.34 -0.61
CA GLN A 110 -20.14 -1.12 -0.85
C GLN A 110 -19.53 -0.57 0.45
N ARG A 111 -20.28 -0.58 1.55
CA ARG A 111 -19.78 -0.20 2.88
C ARG A 111 -18.67 -1.12 3.37
N LYS A 112 -18.81 -2.44 3.22
CA LYS A 112 -17.75 -3.41 3.55
C LYS A 112 -16.48 -3.13 2.73
N ILE A 113 -16.61 -2.98 1.41
CA ILE A 113 -15.45 -2.76 0.54
C ILE A 113 -14.81 -1.40 0.80
N GLY A 114 -15.57 -0.32 0.91
CA GLY A 114 -15.07 1.02 1.27
C GLY A 114 -14.28 1.01 2.58
N SER A 115 -14.79 0.30 3.58
CA SER A 115 -14.10 0.15 4.88
C SER A 115 -12.81 -0.65 4.77
N LEU A 116 -12.83 -1.75 4.01
CA LEU A 116 -11.64 -2.58 3.77
C LEU A 116 -10.56 -1.82 2.99
N LEU A 117 -10.95 -0.97 2.04
CA LEU A 117 -10.05 -0.15 1.23
C LEU A 117 -9.21 0.78 2.09
N PHE A 118 -9.82 1.42 3.08
CA PHE A 118 -9.10 2.32 3.96
C PHE A 118 -8.01 1.59 4.75
N ALA A 119 -8.30 0.40 5.29
CA ALA A 119 -7.28 -0.41 5.97
C ALA A 119 -6.16 -0.84 5.01
N ALA A 120 -6.55 -1.31 3.82
CA ALA A 120 -5.69 -1.84 2.77
C ALA A 120 -4.65 -0.83 2.23
N VAL A 121 -5.01 0.45 2.20
CA VAL A 121 -4.17 1.55 1.69
C VAL A 121 -3.27 2.16 2.76
N ASN A 122 -3.69 2.15 4.04
CA ASN A 122 -2.97 2.87 5.09
C ASN A 122 -1.98 2.01 5.86
N THR A 123 -2.41 0.87 6.42
CA THR A 123 -1.55 0.08 7.33
C THR A 123 -1.60 -1.42 7.12
N ARG A 124 -2.51 -1.93 6.28
CA ARG A 124 -2.74 -3.37 6.07
C ARG A 124 -2.41 -3.79 4.63
N PRO A 125 -1.12 -3.76 4.24
CA PRO A 125 -0.70 -4.19 2.90
C PRO A 125 -1.03 -5.65 2.60
N ASP A 126 -1.23 -6.46 3.65
CA ASP A 126 -1.62 -7.86 3.56
C ASP A 126 -3.07 -8.08 3.09
N VAL A 127 -3.88 -7.03 3.03
CA VAL A 127 -5.19 -7.04 2.36
C VAL A 127 -5.29 -6.01 1.24
N ALA A 128 -4.14 -5.51 0.75
CA ALA A 128 -4.03 -4.36 -0.14
C ALA A 128 -4.99 -4.33 -1.36
N PHE A 129 -5.12 -3.14 -1.94
CA PHE A 129 -5.95 -2.85 -3.10
C PHE A 129 -5.16 -2.11 -4.20
N PRO A 130 -5.55 -2.26 -5.49
CA PRO A 130 -5.20 -1.35 -6.57
C PRO A 130 -5.74 0.06 -6.41
N ASP A 131 -4.86 1.03 -6.30
CA ASP A 131 -5.21 2.44 -6.20
C ASP A 131 -6.33 2.94 -7.16
N SER A 132 -7.11 3.87 -6.61
CA SER A 132 -8.35 4.50 -7.02
C SER A 132 -8.18 5.52 -8.17
N ALA A 133 -7.89 5.02 -9.38
CA ALA A 133 -8.06 5.80 -10.61
C ALA A 133 -9.12 5.25 -11.57
N THR A 134 -9.80 4.15 -11.24
CA THR A 134 -10.82 3.49 -12.10
C THR A 134 -12.19 3.36 -11.42
N ILE A 135 -12.60 4.33 -10.61
CA ILE A 135 -14.00 4.44 -10.12
C ILE A 135 -14.88 5.28 -11.08
N ASN A 136 -14.29 5.96 -12.08
CA ASN A 136 -15.04 6.85 -13.00
C ASN A 136 -15.40 6.28 -14.38
N ARG A 137 -15.50 4.95 -14.57
CA ARG A 137 -16.18 4.40 -15.76
C ARG A 137 -17.05 3.19 -15.40
N ILE A 138 -18.32 3.51 -15.16
CA ILE A 138 -19.45 2.61 -15.40
C ILE A 138 -19.35 2.16 -16.87
N GLY A 139 -19.18 0.86 -17.11
CA GLY A 139 -19.14 0.30 -18.45
C GLY A 139 -18.67 -1.14 -18.51
N MET A 140 -19.60 -2.06 -18.26
CA MET A 140 -19.66 -3.42 -18.82
C MET A 140 -18.60 -4.49 -18.43
N ILE A 141 -19.12 -5.48 -17.70
CA ILE A 141 -18.92 -6.95 -17.74
C ILE A 141 -17.53 -7.64 -17.61
N ASP A 142 -17.63 -8.79 -16.92
CA ASP A 142 -16.89 -10.06 -17.05
C ASP A 142 -15.70 -10.43 -16.13
N SER A 143 -16.08 -11.32 -15.19
CA SER A 143 -15.50 -12.60 -14.76
C SER A 143 -14.03 -12.95 -15.07
N TYR A 144 -13.32 -13.23 -13.98
CA TYR A 144 -12.29 -14.28 -13.80
C TYR A 144 -10.84 -14.12 -14.28
N LEU A 145 -9.91 -13.89 -13.32
CA LEU A 145 -8.79 -14.76 -12.89
C LEU A 145 -7.95 -14.04 -11.81
N VAL A 146 -7.08 -14.80 -11.15
CA VAL A 146 -6.49 -14.73 -9.81
C VAL A 146 -5.26 -13.83 -9.66
N CYS A 147 -5.31 -12.83 -8.77
CA CYS A 147 -4.14 -12.16 -8.16
C CYS A 147 -4.42 -11.83 -6.67
N ALA A 148 -3.38 -11.79 -5.85
CA ALA A 148 -3.42 -11.72 -4.39
C ALA A 148 -3.87 -10.38 -3.80
N PHE A 149 -5.12 -9.98 -4.06
CA PHE A 149 -5.72 -8.79 -3.44
C PHE A 149 -7.17 -9.05 -3.08
N PRO A 150 -7.44 -9.39 -1.81
CA PRO A 150 -8.77 -9.68 -1.34
C PRO A 150 -9.74 -8.56 -1.70
N VAL A 151 -9.37 -7.32 -1.38
CA VAL A 151 -10.24 -6.17 -1.60
C VAL A 151 -10.35 -5.86 -3.11
N SER A 152 -9.28 -6.04 -3.91
CA SER A 152 -9.27 -5.80 -5.37
C SER A 152 -10.32 -6.59 -6.10
N ARG A 153 -10.28 -7.90 -5.86
CA ARG A 153 -11.17 -8.85 -6.51
C ARG A 153 -12.61 -8.58 -6.08
N LEU A 154 -12.81 -8.18 -4.83
CA LEU A 154 -14.12 -7.83 -4.31
C LEU A 154 -14.69 -6.53 -4.91
N ALA A 155 -13.89 -5.48 -5.08
CA ALA A 155 -14.41 -4.21 -5.62
C ALA A 155 -14.92 -4.30 -7.07
N ARG A 156 -14.57 -5.36 -7.81
CA ARG A 156 -15.14 -5.62 -9.15
C ARG A 156 -16.66 -5.84 -9.12
N PHE A 157 -17.22 -6.17 -7.96
CA PHE A 157 -18.63 -6.55 -7.80
C PHE A 157 -19.46 -5.50 -7.03
N LEU A 158 -19.01 -4.24 -6.97
CA LEU A 158 -19.67 -3.16 -6.22
C LEU A 158 -21.10 -2.84 -6.68
N THR A 159 -21.42 -3.12 -7.94
CA THR A 159 -22.74 -2.79 -8.52
C THR A 159 -23.73 -3.96 -8.50
N ASN A 160 -23.24 -5.20 -8.45
CA ASN A 160 -24.09 -6.39 -8.42
C ASN A 160 -23.44 -7.54 -7.61
N PRO A 161 -23.32 -7.41 -6.28
CA PRO A 161 -22.72 -8.44 -5.43
C PRO A 161 -23.67 -9.64 -5.25
N GLY A 162 -23.10 -10.85 -5.18
CA GLY A 162 -23.81 -12.09 -4.84
C GLY A 162 -23.44 -12.60 -3.45
N PRO A 163 -24.08 -13.68 -2.97
CA PRO A 163 -23.82 -14.25 -1.65
C PRO A 163 -22.33 -14.62 -1.43
N LEU A 164 -21.69 -15.24 -2.43
CA LEU A 164 -20.26 -15.58 -2.37
C LEU A 164 -19.36 -14.33 -2.28
N HIS A 165 -19.78 -13.21 -2.86
CA HIS A 165 -19.05 -11.93 -2.72
C HIS A 165 -19.14 -11.42 -1.28
N GLN A 166 -20.34 -11.48 -0.68
CA GLN A 166 -20.55 -11.07 0.70
C GLN A 166 -19.74 -11.93 1.68
N GLU A 167 -19.74 -13.25 1.50
CA GLU A 167 -18.94 -14.18 2.30
C GLU A 167 -17.44 -13.93 2.15
N ALA A 168 -16.99 -13.66 0.93
CA ALA A 168 -15.60 -13.33 0.69
C ALA A 168 -15.19 -11.99 1.32
N ALA A 169 -16.08 -10.98 1.34
CA ALA A 169 -15.84 -9.74 2.07
C ALA A 169 -15.82 -9.94 3.60
N ASP A 170 -16.74 -10.75 4.13
CA ASP A 170 -16.78 -11.13 5.55
C ASP A 170 -15.48 -11.83 5.95
N ARG A 171 -14.97 -12.74 5.11
CA ARG A 171 -13.67 -13.38 5.33
C ARG A 171 -12.54 -12.38 5.52
N VAL A 172 -12.46 -11.31 4.71
CA VAL A 172 -11.42 -10.27 4.89
C VAL A 172 -11.60 -9.54 6.21
N LEU A 173 -12.84 -9.15 6.55
CA LEU A 173 -13.15 -8.45 7.80
C LEU A 173 -12.75 -9.28 9.03
N LEU A 174 -13.10 -10.56 9.03
CA LEU A 174 -12.77 -11.48 10.13
C LEU A 174 -11.28 -11.81 10.19
N TYR A 175 -10.61 -11.89 9.03
CA TYR A 175 -9.15 -12.00 8.99
C TYR A 175 -8.52 -10.76 9.65
N LEU A 176 -8.92 -9.55 9.24
CA LEU A 176 -8.43 -8.31 9.84
C LEU A 176 -8.68 -8.29 11.35
N GLU A 177 -9.87 -8.66 11.80
CA GLU A 177 -10.22 -8.76 13.23
C GLU A 177 -9.32 -9.73 13.98
N SER A 178 -9.08 -10.92 13.43
CA SER A 178 -8.20 -11.92 14.04
C SER A 178 -6.74 -11.49 14.11
N THR A 179 -6.33 -10.56 13.23
CA THR A 179 -4.97 -10.03 13.15
C THR A 179 -4.93 -8.53 13.49
N LYS A 180 -5.86 -8.03 14.30
CA LYS A 180 -6.02 -6.59 14.60
C LYS A 180 -4.81 -5.94 15.27
N LEU A 181 -3.93 -6.74 15.84
CA LEU A 181 -2.69 -6.31 16.49
C LEU A 181 -1.51 -6.19 15.51
N LEU A 182 -1.69 -6.59 14.24
CA LEU A 182 -0.67 -6.37 13.21
C LEU A 182 -0.55 -4.88 12.89
N SER A 183 0.67 -4.38 13.01
CA SER A 183 1.04 -2.98 12.77
C SER A 183 2.27 -2.91 11.87
N LEU A 184 2.35 -1.89 11.01
CA LEU A 184 3.56 -1.63 10.23
C LEU A 184 4.68 -1.15 11.16
N SER A 185 5.81 -1.84 11.17
CA SER A 185 6.96 -1.51 12.02
C SER A 185 8.04 -0.76 11.26
N PHE A 186 8.51 0.33 11.86
CA PHE A 186 9.62 1.16 11.38
C PHE A 186 10.72 1.26 12.44
N GLY A 187 11.94 1.57 11.99
CA GLY A 187 13.15 1.64 12.80
C GLY A 187 14.15 0.51 12.51
N GLY A 188 14.20 0.05 11.27
CA GLY A 188 15.27 -0.79 10.69
C GLY A 188 16.38 0.06 10.08
N ASP A 189 17.14 -0.54 9.16
CA ASP A 189 18.17 0.14 8.36
C ASP A 189 17.59 1.21 7.42
N ASP A 190 18.46 2.05 6.87
CA ASP A 190 18.11 3.09 5.90
C ASP A 190 18.10 2.58 4.44
N GLN A 191 18.01 1.26 4.24
CA GLN A 191 17.98 0.69 2.90
C GLN A 191 16.61 0.93 2.26
N LEU A 192 16.62 1.63 1.12
CA LEU A 192 15.45 1.75 0.26
C LEU A 192 15.34 0.50 -0.60
N VAL A 193 14.46 -0.42 -0.22
CA VAL A 193 14.17 -1.64 -0.99
C VAL A 193 12.99 -1.36 -1.90
N VAL A 194 13.23 -1.50 -3.20
CA VAL A 194 12.21 -1.31 -4.24
C VAL A 194 12.11 -2.59 -5.06
N ALA A 195 10.90 -3.11 -5.25
CA ALA A 195 10.67 -4.25 -6.12
C ALA A 195 9.44 -4.04 -7.02
N SER A 196 9.49 -4.63 -8.21
CA SER A 196 8.42 -4.61 -9.21
C SER A 196 8.24 -6.00 -9.79
N ASP A 197 6.99 -6.38 -10.04
CA ASP A 197 6.64 -7.61 -10.74
C ASP A 197 5.43 -7.36 -11.66
N ALA A 198 5.35 -8.10 -12.76
CA ALA A 198 4.17 -8.14 -13.62
C ALA A 198 3.78 -9.58 -13.98
N SER A 199 2.49 -9.89 -13.83
CA SER A 199 1.90 -11.14 -14.30
C SER A 199 1.31 -10.92 -15.69
N PHE A 200 1.95 -11.49 -16.72
CA PHE A 200 1.60 -11.24 -18.12
C PHE A 200 0.26 -11.88 -18.55
N ALA A 201 -0.64 -11.06 -19.10
CA ALA A 201 -1.92 -11.48 -19.69
C ALA A 201 -2.76 -12.44 -18.82
N ASP A 202 -2.59 -12.30 -17.52
CA ASP A 202 -3.15 -13.13 -16.45
C ASP A 202 -4.64 -12.85 -16.21
N ASN A 203 -5.12 -11.66 -16.54
CA ASN A 203 -6.55 -11.40 -16.58
C ASN A 203 -7.16 -12.09 -17.81
N THR A 204 -7.96 -13.14 -17.63
CA THR A 204 -8.48 -13.90 -18.77
C THR A 204 -9.54 -13.16 -19.57
N ALA A 205 -10.20 -12.15 -18.98
CA ALA A 205 -11.28 -11.39 -19.61
C ALA A 205 -10.77 -10.40 -20.66
N ASP A 206 -9.79 -9.58 -20.30
CA ASP A 206 -9.27 -8.50 -21.15
C ASP A 206 -7.82 -8.73 -21.60
N ARG A 207 -7.17 -9.82 -21.13
CA ARG A 207 -5.75 -10.14 -21.35
C ARG A 207 -4.80 -9.02 -20.96
N LYS A 208 -5.23 -8.12 -20.09
CA LYS A 208 -4.34 -7.16 -19.44
C LYS A 208 -3.50 -7.85 -18.39
N SER A 209 -2.26 -7.40 -18.27
CA SER A 209 -1.34 -7.88 -17.25
C SER A 209 -1.63 -7.21 -15.92
N SER A 210 -1.55 -7.96 -14.83
CA SER A 210 -1.45 -7.40 -13.47
C SER A 210 -0.01 -6.96 -13.21
N GLN A 211 0.14 -5.93 -12.39
CA GLN A 211 1.45 -5.43 -11.96
C GLN A 211 1.39 -5.05 -10.49
N GLY A 212 2.52 -5.16 -9.82
CA GLY A 212 2.66 -4.83 -8.41
C GLY A 212 4.01 -4.20 -8.15
N TYR A 213 4.03 -3.26 -7.22
CA TYR A 213 5.28 -2.72 -6.70
C TYR A 213 5.22 -2.54 -5.20
N VAL A 214 6.41 -2.50 -4.61
CA VAL A 214 6.62 -2.25 -3.20
C VAL A 214 7.83 -1.35 -3.01
N ILE A 215 7.73 -0.44 -2.05
CA ILE A 215 8.79 0.42 -1.58
C ILE A 215 8.82 0.28 -0.06
N LYS A 216 9.96 -0.22 0.44
CA LYS A 216 10.21 -0.46 1.86
C LYS A 216 11.38 0.42 2.31
N LEU A 217 11.24 1.03 3.48
CA LEU A 217 12.26 1.88 4.09
C LEU A 217 12.16 1.77 5.62
N PHE A 218 13.29 1.80 6.32
CA PHE A 218 13.33 1.67 7.78
C PHE A 218 12.64 0.41 8.29
N GLY A 219 12.70 -0.68 7.52
CA GLY A 219 12.13 -1.99 7.90
C GLY A 219 10.63 -2.17 7.64
N GLY A 220 9.90 -1.12 7.21
CA GLY A 220 8.46 -1.18 6.93
C GLY A 220 8.12 -0.69 5.52
N LEU A 221 6.96 -1.10 4.99
CA LEU A 221 6.45 -0.58 3.73
C LEU A 221 6.04 0.89 3.86
N ILE A 222 6.50 1.73 2.93
CA ILE A 222 6.13 3.14 2.82
C ILE A 222 5.26 3.42 1.59
N ALA A 223 5.33 2.57 0.58
CA ALA A 223 4.41 2.58 -0.55
C ALA A 223 4.28 1.18 -1.12
N TRP A 224 3.08 0.82 -1.55
CA TRP A 224 2.81 -0.40 -2.29
C TRP A 224 1.64 -0.15 -3.22
N ARG A 225 1.61 -0.87 -4.32
CA ARG A 225 0.48 -0.86 -5.23
C ARG A 225 0.39 -2.20 -5.91
N ALA A 226 -0.83 -2.58 -6.27
CA ALA A 226 -1.00 -3.62 -7.24
C ALA A 226 -2.27 -3.44 -8.04
N ASN A 227 -2.14 -3.39 -9.36
CA ASN A 227 -3.21 -3.00 -10.24
C ASN A 227 -3.11 -3.70 -11.59
N LYS A 228 -4.19 -3.65 -12.37
CA LYS A 228 -4.13 -4.03 -13.78
C LYS A 228 -3.45 -2.91 -14.58
N GLN A 229 -2.68 -3.29 -15.58
CA GLN A 229 -2.12 -2.35 -16.55
C GLN A 229 -3.22 -1.72 -17.39
N ASP A 230 -3.06 -0.44 -17.73
CA ASP A 230 -4.03 0.26 -18.57
C ASP A 230 -4.02 -0.23 -20.01
N THR A 231 -2.86 -0.68 -20.48
CA THR A 231 -2.66 -1.15 -21.85
C THR A 231 -2.40 -2.65 -21.89
N ILE A 232 -2.95 -3.32 -22.90
CA ILE A 232 -2.66 -4.72 -23.19
C ILE A 232 -1.26 -4.79 -23.81
N THR A 233 -0.38 -5.55 -23.18
CA THR A 233 0.95 -5.86 -23.68
C THR A 233 0.94 -7.18 -24.45
N THR A 234 1.90 -7.36 -25.35
CA THR A 234 1.99 -8.54 -26.22
C THR A 234 3.16 -9.46 -25.85
N SER A 235 3.97 -9.07 -24.86
CA SER A 235 4.98 -9.95 -24.25
C SER A 235 5.17 -9.65 -22.77
N THR A 236 5.71 -10.63 -22.04
CA THR A 236 6.09 -10.46 -20.62
C THR A 236 7.07 -9.32 -20.42
N THR A 237 8.05 -9.16 -21.31
CA THR A 237 9.04 -8.07 -21.24
C THR A 237 8.38 -6.69 -21.34
N GLU A 238 7.36 -6.53 -22.19
CA GLU A 238 6.59 -5.28 -22.28
C GLU A 238 5.83 -5.00 -20.97
N ALA A 239 5.20 -6.02 -20.39
CA ALA A 239 4.49 -5.89 -19.11
C ALA A 239 5.44 -5.47 -17.97
N GLU A 240 6.59 -6.13 -17.87
CA GLU A 240 7.63 -5.83 -16.89
C GLU A 240 8.20 -4.41 -17.04
N LEU A 241 8.43 -3.94 -18.28
CA LEU A 241 8.90 -2.58 -18.52
C LEU A 241 7.92 -1.51 -18.06
N LEU A 242 6.62 -1.73 -18.25
CA LEU A 242 5.59 -0.80 -17.77
C LEU A 242 5.54 -0.76 -16.24
N ALA A 243 5.54 -1.92 -15.59
CA ALA A 243 5.55 -2.03 -14.13
C ALA A 243 6.80 -1.36 -13.52
N LEU A 244 7.97 -1.65 -14.11
CA LEU A 244 9.24 -1.10 -13.70
C LEU A 244 9.31 0.42 -13.87
N SER A 245 8.78 0.95 -14.97
CA SER A 245 8.70 2.40 -15.19
C SER A 245 7.83 3.09 -14.16
N GLN A 246 6.73 2.45 -13.74
CA GLN A 246 5.85 2.99 -12.71
C GLN A 246 6.56 3.08 -11.36
N VAL A 247 7.18 1.99 -10.88
CA VAL A 247 7.87 2.03 -9.58
C VAL A 247 9.10 2.93 -9.59
N ALA A 248 9.79 3.05 -10.73
CA ALA A 248 10.93 3.95 -10.85
C ALA A 248 10.52 5.42 -10.63
N LYS A 249 9.39 5.86 -11.22
CA LYS A 249 8.85 7.20 -10.99
C LYS A 249 8.47 7.43 -9.53
N GLU A 250 7.79 6.46 -8.93
CA GLU A 250 7.40 6.53 -7.51
C GLU A 250 8.62 6.61 -6.60
N SER A 251 9.64 5.79 -6.86
CA SER A 251 10.87 5.75 -6.07
C SER A 251 11.68 7.05 -6.20
N MET A 252 11.69 7.67 -7.38
CA MET A 252 12.30 8.97 -7.59
C MET A 252 11.55 10.07 -6.83
N PHE A 253 10.21 10.02 -6.80
CA PHE A 253 9.42 10.93 -5.97
C PHE A 253 9.73 10.76 -4.48
N VAL A 254 9.80 9.53 -3.98
CA VAL A 254 10.20 9.22 -2.60
C VAL A 254 11.61 9.78 -2.31
N ARG A 255 12.56 9.61 -3.23
CA ARG A 255 13.90 10.20 -3.08
C ARG A 255 13.86 11.71 -2.95
N MET A 256 13.13 12.40 -3.84
CA MET A 256 12.98 13.86 -3.79
C MET A 256 12.37 14.31 -2.46
N LEU A 257 11.36 13.60 -1.97
CA LEU A 257 10.75 13.88 -0.66
C LEU A 257 11.77 13.71 0.48
N LEU A 258 12.56 12.65 0.48
CA LEU A 258 13.60 12.42 1.49
C LEU A 258 14.68 13.51 1.47
N GLU A 259 15.08 13.96 0.27
CA GLU A 259 16.04 15.07 0.10
C GLU A 259 15.50 16.38 0.65
N GLU A 260 14.25 16.71 0.35
CA GLU A 260 13.55 17.86 0.94
C GLU A 260 13.53 17.72 2.47
N LEU A 261 13.17 16.53 2.97
CA LEU A 261 13.19 16.21 4.40
C LEU A 261 14.60 16.14 5.02
N ARG A 262 15.67 16.36 4.24
CA ARG A 262 17.07 16.25 4.67
C ARG A 262 17.40 14.91 5.32
N VAL A 263 16.75 13.84 4.84
CA VAL A 263 17.01 12.46 5.22
C VAL A 263 17.99 11.88 4.21
N GLU A 264 19.23 11.72 4.64
CA GLU A 264 20.25 11.11 3.80
C GLU A 264 20.24 9.59 3.95
N LEU A 265 19.98 8.91 2.85
CA LEU A 265 20.18 7.47 2.74
C LEU A 265 21.63 7.18 2.35
N THR A 266 22.14 6.05 2.84
CA THR A 266 23.48 5.51 2.53
C THR A 266 23.64 5.25 1.03
N GLU A 267 22.66 4.61 0.40
CA GLU A 267 22.67 4.32 -1.04
C GLU A 267 22.09 5.48 -1.86
N LYS A 268 22.93 6.10 -2.70
CA LYS A 268 22.57 7.24 -3.55
C LYS A 268 21.87 6.84 -4.87
N THR A 269 22.02 5.61 -5.32
CA THR A 269 21.28 5.08 -6.49
C THR A 269 20.09 4.24 -6.04
N ILE A 270 18.92 4.48 -6.62
CA ILE A 270 17.73 3.67 -6.34
C ILE A 270 17.92 2.29 -6.96
N THR A 271 17.92 1.23 -6.15
CA THR A 271 18.03 -0.14 -6.66
C THR A 271 16.66 -0.79 -6.72
N ILE A 272 16.24 -1.18 -7.92
CA ILE A 272 14.94 -1.81 -8.18
C ILE A 272 15.14 -3.29 -8.49
N GLN A 273 14.47 -4.16 -7.76
CA GLN A 273 14.45 -5.60 -7.96
C GLN A 273 13.42 -5.97 -9.04
N CYS A 274 13.81 -6.86 -9.95
CA CYS A 274 12.98 -7.40 -11.03
C CYS A 274 13.40 -8.85 -11.31
N ASP A 275 12.47 -9.75 -11.61
CA ASP A 275 12.75 -11.16 -11.92
C ASP A 275 12.92 -11.44 -13.42
N ASN A 276 12.82 -10.42 -14.27
CA ASN A 276 12.92 -10.56 -15.71
C ASN A 276 14.29 -10.14 -16.24
N THR A 277 15.13 -11.12 -16.55
CA THR A 277 16.47 -10.88 -17.10
C THR A 277 16.47 -10.17 -18.45
N GLN A 278 15.43 -10.34 -19.27
CA GLN A 278 15.34 -9.66 -20.58
C GLN A 278 15.07 -8.16 -20.38
N THR A 279 14.17 -7.81 -19.46
CA THR A 279 13.92 -6.42 -19.06
C THR A 279 15.20 -5.76 -18.53
N ILE A 280 15.96 -6.46 -17.69
CA ILE A 280 17.24 -5.96 -17.15
C ILE A 280 18.26 -5.72 -18.28
N ARG A 281 18.38 -6.64 -19.24
CA ARG A 281 19.28 -6.49 -20.39
C ARG A 281 18.92 -5.28 -21.25
N LEU A 282 17.64 -5.09 -21.54
CA LEU A 282 17.16 -3.94 -22.33
C LEU A 282 17.52 -2.59 -21.70
N ILE A 283 17.55 -2.53 -20.37
CA ILE A 283 17.86 -1.31 -19.62
C ILE A 283 19.36 -1.03 -19.58
N ASN A 284 20.17 -2.07 -19.41
CA ASN A 284 21.60 -1.94 -19.15
C ASN A 284 22.49 -2.01 -20.41
N GLU A 285 22.08 -2.70 -21.46
CA GLU A 285 22.91 -2.90 -22.66
C GLU A 285 22.66 -1.79 -23.69
N GLU A 286 23.71 -1.25 -24.31
CA GLU A 286 23.58 -0.17 -25.30
C GLU A 286 22.94 -0.64 -26.61
N ILE A 287 23.15 -1.89 -27.00
CA ILE A 287 22.75 -2.46 -28.30
C ILE A 287 21.34 -3.07 -28.24
N SER A 288 20.84 -3.39 -27.06
CA SER A 288 19.60 -4.14 -26.89
C SER A 288 18.39 -3.24 -27.06
N GLN A 289 17.83 -3.21 -28.27
CA GLN A 289 16.59 -2.48 -28.57
C GLN A 289 15.39 -3.43 -28.48
N LEU A 290 14.37 -3.03 -27.74
CA LEU A 290 13.09 -3.72 -27.76
C LEU A 290 12.43 -3.41 -29.11
N THR A 291 12.24 -4.42 -29.96
CA THR A 291 11.43 -4.26 -31.17
C THR A 291 9.96 -4.43 -30.79
N THR A 292 9.30 -3.34 -30.37
CA THR A 292 7.86 -3.33 -30.07
C THR A 292 7.10 -2.47 -31.06
N LYS A 293 5.86 -2.89 -31.39
CA LYS A 293 4.92 -2.07 -32.17
C LYS A 293 4.19 -1.04 -31.29
N LEU A 294 4.34 -1.13 -29.97
CA LEU A 294 3.67 -0.27 -28.99
C LEU A 294 4.55 0.92 -28.63
N ARG A 295 4.33 2.07 -29.29
CA ARG A 295 5.09 3.31 -29.04
C ARG A 295 5.15 3.73 -27.56
N HIS A 296 4.08 3.50 -26.80
CA HIS A 296 4.07 3.86 -25.37
C HIS A 296 5.07 3.01 -24.58
N VAL A 297 5.17 1.70 -24.83
CA VAL A 297 6.15 0.82 -24.17
C VAL A 297 7.58 1.23 -24.53
N ASP A 298 7.81 1.59 -25.79
CA ASP A 298 9.12 2.06 -26.25
C ASP A 298 9.56 3.35 -25.54
N ILE A 299 8.64 4.29 -25.31
CA ILE A 299 8.90 5.50 -24.52
C ILE A 299 9.33 5.14 -23.08
N HIS A 300 8.63 4.20 -22.44
CA HIS A 300 8.99 3.75 -21.08
C HIS A 300 10.38 3.09 -21.04
N ASN A 301 10.70 2.26 -22.04
CA ASN A 301 12.02 1.67 -22.19
C ASN A 301 13.13 2.73 -22.34
N HIS A 302 12.95 3.69 -23.25
CA HIS A 302 13.91 4.77 -23.46
C HIS A 302 14.14 5.62 -22.20
N TRP A 303 13.06 5.94 -21.48
CA TRP A 303 13.15 6.70 -20.23
C TRP A 303 13.88 5.91 -19.12
N LEU A 304 13.57 4.63 -18.94
CA LEU A 304 14.28 3.77 -17.97
C LEU A 304 15.78 3.68 -18.29
N ARG A 305 16.14 3.54 -19.56
CA ARG A 305 17.55 3.53 -20.01
C ARG A 305 18.24 4.86 -19.74
N GLN A 306 17.56 5.99 -19.95
CA GLN A 306 18.10 7.30 -19.63
C GLN A 306 18.42 7.39 -18.13
N GLU A 307 17.50 7.00 -17.26
CA GLU A 307 17.70 7.09 -15.81
C GLU A 307 18.74 6.09 -15.29
N ALA A 308 18.84 4.91 -15.90
CA ALA A 308 19.91 3.95 -15.62
C ALA A 308 21.30 4.50 -16.02
N LYS A 309 21.41 5.12 -17.21
CA LYS A 309 22.65 5.78 -17.66
C LYS A 309 23.07 6.94 -16.75
N ARG A 310 22.10 7.68 -16.21
CA ARG A 310 22.34 8.76 -15.23
C ARG A 310 22.71 8.24 -13.84
N LYS A 311 22.63 6.92 -13.60
CA LYS A 311 22.78 6.27 -12.29
C LYS A 311 21.74 6.74 -11.26
N SER A 312 20.62 7.30 -11.72
CA SER A 312 19.46 7.62 -10.88
C SER A 312 18.83 6.33 -10.35
N ILE A 313 18.74 5.32 -11.23
CA ILE A 313 18.23 3.98 -10.91
C ILE A 313 19.24 2.91 -11.32
N ARG A 314 19.14 1.73 -10.70
CA ARG A 314 19.82 0.49 -11.07
C ARG A 314 18.85 -0.66 -10.92
N VAL A 315 18.74 -1.51 -11.94
CA VAL A 315 17.84 -2.68 -11.90
C VAL A 315 18.66 -3.93 -11.65
N VAL A 316 18.26 -4.73 -10.68
CA VAL A 316 18.95 -5.96 -10.27
C VAL A 316 18.02 -7.16 -10.34
N TYR A 317 18.59 -8.31 -10.69
CA TYR A 317 17.84 -9.56 -10.73
C TYR A 317 17.62 -10.11 -9.31
N VAL A 318 16.37 -10.46 -9.00
CA VAL A 318 16.00 -11.23 -7.80
C VAL A 318 15.05 -12.35 -8.24
N PRO A 319 15.25 -13.60 -7.82
CA PRO A 319 14.32 -14.68 -8.13
C PRO A 319 12.91 -14.39 -7.60
N SER A 320 11.87 -14.76 -8.37
CA SER A 320 10.47 -14.45 -8.05
C SER A 320 10.08 -14.84 -6.61
N GLY A 321 10.47 -16.03 -6.14
CA GLY A 321 10.17 -16.50 -4.78
C GLY A 321 10.80 -15.71 -3.62
N GLU A 322 11.79 -14.85 -3.90
CA GLU A 322 12.46 -14.00 -2.92
C GLU A 322 12.03 -12.53 -3.03
N MET A 323 11.35 -12.17 -4.13
CA MET A 323 11.00 -10.78 -4.43
C MET A 323 9.75 -10.35 -3.66
N LEU A 324 9.86 -9.25 -2.92
CA LEU A 324 8.75 -8.74 -2.11
C LEU A 324 7.50 -8.43 -2.94
N ALA A 325 7.69 -7.98 -4.19
CA ALA A 325 6.59 -7.65 -5.12
C ALA A 325 5.78 -8.87 -5.57
N ASP A 326 6.29 -10.10 -5.48
CA ASP A 326 5.55 -11.31 -5.86
C ASP A 326 4.30 -11.52 -4.99
N GLY A 327 4.40 -11.18 -3.70
CA GLY A 327 3.25 -11.19 -2.81
C GLY A 327 2.16 -10.19 -3.21
N PHE A 328 2.51 -9.27 -4.12
CA PHE A 328 1.64 -8.25 -4.68
C PHE A 328 1.23 -8.50 -6.14
N THR A 329 1.44 -9.70 -6.68
CA THR A 329 1.02 -10.04 -8.04
C THR A 329 0.54 -11.48 -8.13
N LYS A 330 1.17 -12.38 -7.38
CA LYS A 330 0.93 -13.83 -7.41
C LYS A 330 0.21 -14.28 -6.14
N THR A 331 -0.58 -15.35 -6.25
CA THR A 331 -1.25 -15.93 -5.08
C THR A 331 -0.27 -16.64 -4.16
N LEU A 332 -0.13 -16.14 -2.93
CA LEU A 332 0.71 -16.77 -1.94
C LEU A 332 0.01 -17.98 -1.29
N PRO A 333 0.67 -19.16 -1.25
CA PRO A 333 0.26 -20.27 -0.42
C PRO A 333 0.19 -19.90 1.07
N ALA A 334 -0.74 -20.49 1.82
CA ALA A 334 -0.94 -20.16 3.25
C ALA A 334 0.31 -20.39 4.11
N ASN A 335 1.14 -21.37 3.76
CA ASN A 335 2.43 -21.65 4.41
C ASN A 335 3.47 -20.53 4.23
N ASN A 336 3.35 -19.71 3.18
CA ASN A 336 4.27 -18.58 2.93
C ASN A 336 3.72 -17.26 3.50
N TRP A 337 2.49 -17.25 4.01
CA TRP A 337 1.84 -16.05 4.52
C TRP A 337 2.58 -15.40 5.71
N PRO A 338 3.03 -16.13 6.74
CA PRO A 338 3.77 -15.52 7.86
C PRO A 338 5.09 -14.88 7.42
N GLN A 339 5.77 -15.49 6.45
CA GLN A 339 7.00 -14.94 5.87
C GLN A 339 6.70 -13.65 5.13
N PHE A 340 5.63 -13.61 4.32
CA PHE A 340 5.20 -12.40 3.63
C PHE A 340 4.89 -11.26 4.61
N LEU A 341 4.13 -11.51 5.68
CA LEU A 341 3.84 -10.51 6.72
C LEU A 341 5.13 -9.90 7.31
N THR A 342 6.11 -10.76 7.61
CA THR A 342 7.42 -10.32 8.11
C THR A 342 8.17 -9.48 7.08
N GLN A 343 8.15 -9.91 5.82
CA GLN A 343 8.84 -9.22 4.71
C GLN A 343 8.26 -7.83 4.45
N VAL A 344 6.93 -7.65 4.54
CA VAL A 344 6.26 -6.34 4.41
C VAL A 344 6.38 -5.47 5.68
N GLY A 345 6.92 -6.01 6.77
CA GLY A 345 7.13 -5.28 8.02
C GLY A 345 5.90 -5.20 8.92
N LEU A 346 4.93 -6.11 8.75
CA LEU A 346 3.81 -6.26 9.67
C LEU A 346 4.23 -7.12 10.86
N VAL A 347 4.09 -6.57 12.07
CA VAL A 347 4.41 -7.26 13.33
C VAL A 347 3.27 -7.12 14.32
N GLU A 348 3.11 -8.12 15.19
CA GLU A 348 2.14 -8.04 16.28
C GLU A 348 2.66 -7.14 17.40
N VAL A 349 1.90 -6.10 17.76
CA VAL A 349 2.21 -5.19 18.87
C VAL A 349 1.20 -5.42 20.00
N LYS A 350 1.68 -5.75 21.21
CA LYS A 350 0.81 -6.07 22.36
C LYS A 350 0.64 -4.85 23.27
N GLU A 351 -0.49 -4.79 23.97
CA GLU A 351 -0.97 -3.65 24.78
C GLU A 351 -0.01 -3.10 25.85
N ARG A 352 1.11 -3.77 26.16
CA ARG A 352 2.11 -3.26 27.12
C ARG A 352 3.00 -2.15 26.55
N ASP A 353 2.97 -1.90 25.24
CA ASP A 353 3.87 -0.95 24.56
C ASP A 353 3.24 0.45 24.32
N VAL A 354 2.04 0.73 24.82
CA VAL A 354 1.30 1.98 24.50
C VAL A 354 0.79 2.66 25.79
N GLU A 355 1.13 3.92 26.02
CA GLU A 355 0.40 4.78 26.97
C GLU A 355 -0.99 5.06 26.38
N GLU A 356 -2.06 4.62 27.06
CA GLU A 356 -3.44 4.75 26.58
C GLU A 356 -3.81 6.22 26.30
N ALA A 357 -4.33 6.47 25.10
CA ALA A 357 -4.97 7.73 24.72
C ALA A 357 -6.45 7.73 25.17
N ASP A 358 -7.04 8.93 25.24
CA ASP A 358 -8.44 9.13 25.69
C ASP A 358 -9.44 8.43 24.75
N PRO A 359 -10.25 7.46 25.24
CA PRO A 359 -11.23 6.74 24.43
C PRO A 359 -12.27 7.63 23.73
N GLU A 360 -12.62 8.78 24.30
CA GLU A 360 -13.61 9.69 23.69
C GLU A 360 -13.06 10.39 22.44
N GLU A 361 -11.78 10.78 22.47
CA GLU A 361 -11.09 11.40 21.32
C GLU A 361 -10.92 10.41 20.16
N ILE A 362 -10.70 9.13 20.48
CA ILE A 362 -10.63 8.04 19.50
C ILE A 362 -11.98 7.87 18.80
N LEU A 363 -13.08 7.84 19.56
CA LEU A 363 -14.41 7.58 19.03
C LEU A 363 -14.87 8.68 18.05
N GLU A 364 -14.65 9.95 18.41
CA GLU A 364 -15.03 11.11 17.58
C GLU A 364 -14.25 11.16 16.26
N LYS A 365 -12.92 10.92 16.30
CA LYS A 365 -12.08 10.83 15.10
C LYS A 365 -12.42 9.65 14.20
N MET A 366 -12.97 8.57 14.77
CA MET A 366 -13.36 7.40 14.02
C MET A 366 -14.71 7.55 13.32
N GLU A 367 -15.64 8.34 13.86
CA GLU A 367 -16.98 8.57 13.28
C GLU A 367 -16.92 9.25 11.91
N SER A 368 -15.94 10.12 11.67
CA SER A 368 -15.75 10.82 10.38
C SER A 368 -15.09 9.97 9.28
N LEU A 369 -14.54 8.79 9.61
CA LEU A 369 -13.74 7.97 8.69
C LEU A 369 -14.49 6.81 8.02
N VAL A 370 -15.81 6.71 8.22
CA VAL A 370 -16.66 5.73 7.50
C VAL A 370 -17.37 6.45 6.35
N ILE A 371 -17.12 5.98 5.14
CA ILE A 371 -17.88 6.36 3.94
C ILE A 371 -19.14 5.50 3.85
#